data_AF-A0A812WWX9-F1
#
_entry.id   AF-A0A812WWX9-F1
#
_cell.length_a   1.000
_cell.length_b   1.000
_cell.length_c   1.000
_cell.angle_alpha   90.00
_cell.angle_beta   90.00
_cell.angle_gamma   90.00
#
_symmetry.space_group_name_H-M   'P 1'
#
loop_
_entity.id
_entity.type
_entity.pdbx_description
1 polymer ?
#
loop_
_entity_poly.entity_id
_entity_poly.type
_entity_poly.pdbx_seq_one_letter_code
_entity_poly.pdbx_strand_id
1 'polypeptide(L)'
;MARTVLSCQTPSTVAQQLSELLQCFPAAAIGGIQWKTLLSKYEERYSTRLDIFGLGHTSPLAATTTLLWDVLAPATKVLRLVDTEDGDNPIVAVEDSEDGQQAILVSQLKPLLQRYWHSTFDEGSLGYLTEEGSAVKMKKMKHLLQALLRWRSQRLAWQSCGGRSGRNMDEALSQELELLPSKRHNDLLLRFAGPGPEALAEKPWAALGQVLPCAGEEEEVGDALSPEVSTVASTTSSAVQEELAALRAKNEKLRSRNSALEKSVRDQDSFPEAQLPENLFDNPYEPPPQVWHGGWSSASSPTASTVARSTFSGSDGTPMGSGCVTPVQLAPVGQAITLVPMGRKPRHRHQLEVQDVYPNPWAWDTLGSE
;
A
#
# COMPACT_ATOMS: atom_id res chain seq x y z
N MET A 1 -20.21 36.82 44.86
CA MET A 1 -19.25 36.44 43.80
C MET A 1 -18.60 35.13 44.20
N ALA A 2 -19.13 34.00 43.74
CA ALA A 2 -18.54 32.70 44.01
C ALA A 2 -17.31 32.55 43.10
N ARG A 3 -16.11 32.48 43.69
CA ARG A 3 -14.90 32.09 42.97
C ARG A 3 -15.02 30.60 42.70
N THR A 4 -15.35 30.23 41.47
CA THR A 4 -15.22 28.86 40.98
C THR A 4 -13.75 28.51 41.07
N VAL A 5 -13.40 27.62 41.99
CA VAL A 5 -12.06 27.05 42.08
C VAL A 5 -11.90 26.18 40.83
N LEU A 6 -11.20 26.69 39.83
CA LEU A 6 -10.86 25.94 38.63
C LEU A 6 -9.88 24.84 39.06
N SER A 7 -10.38 23.62 39.18
CA SER A 7 -9.52 22.45 39.33
C SER A 7 -8.61 22.39 38.10
N CYS A 8 -7.30 22.48 38.32
CA CYS A 8 -6.31 22.33 37.26
C CYS A 8 -6.34 20.88 36.78
N GLN A 9 -7.19 20.58 35.80
CA GLN A 9 -7.20 19.28 35.15
C GLN A 9 -5.95 19.16 34.27
N THR A 10 -5.25 18.04 34.37
CA THR A 10 -4.13 17.77 33.46
C THR A 10 -4.67 17.42 32.07
N PRO A 11 -3.97 17.78 30.97
CA PRO A 11 -4.39 17.44 29.61
C PRO A 11 -4.63 15.92 29.41
N SER A 12 -3.85 15.09 30.10
CA SER A 12 -4.01 13.63 30.08
C SER A 12 -5.35 13.17 30.67
N THR A 13 -5.77 13.76 31.80
CA THR A 13 -7.08 13.46 32.41
C THR A 13 -8.24 13.85 31.49
N VAL A 14 -8.15 15.01 30.85
CA VAL A 14 -9.15 15.48 29.87
C VAL A 14 -9.24 14.52 28.69
N ALA A 15 -8.11 14.13 28.12
CA ALA A 15 -8.05 13.21 26.98
C ALA A 15 -8.66 11.85 27.32
N GLN A 16 -8.35 11.30 28.50
CA GLN A 16 -8.95 10.07 28.99
C GLN A 16 -10.47 10.19 29.12
N GLN A 17 -10.97 11.27 29.71
CA GLN A 17 -12.40 11.53 29.87
C GLN A 17 -13.12 11.69 28.52
N LEU A 18 -12.51 12.36 27.55
CA LEU A 18 -13.04 12.45 26.19
C LEU A 18 -13.10 11.08 25.52
N SER A 19 -12.09 10.22 25.70
CA SER A 19 -12.10 8.84 25.21
C SER A 19 -13.22 8.01 25.83
N GLU A 20 -13.38 8.06 27.16
CA GLU A 20 -14.48 7.40 27.87
C GLU A 20 -15.85 7.88 27.36
N LEU A 21 -15.98 9.18 27.09
CA LEU A 21 -17.20 9.76 26.54
C LEU A 21 -17.50 9.23 25.13
N LEU A 22 -16.51 9.20 24.24
CA LEU A 22 -16.66 8.65 22.88
C LEU A 22 -17.08 7.17 22.91
N GLN A 23 -16.56 6.40 23.87
CA GLN A 23 -16.92 5.00 24.06
C GLN A 23 -18.37 4.78 24.51
N CYS A 24 -18.99 5.80 25.11
CA CYS A 24 -20.41 5.73 25.48
C CYS A 24 -21.36 5.90 24.29
N PHE A 25 -20.86 6.38 23.14
CA PHE A 25 -21.67 6.63 21.94
C PHE A 25 -21.02 6.01 20.70
N PRO A 26 -20.79 4.69 20.66
CA PRO A 26 -19.99 4.05 19.59
C PRO A 26 -20.58 4.29 18.20
N ALA A 27 -21.90 4.21 18.02
CA ALA A 27 -22.54 4.45 16.72
C ALA A 27 -22.34 5.90 16.21
N ALA A 28 -22.44 6.89 17.10
CA ALA A 28 -22.21 8.29 16.74
C ALA A 28 -20.72 8.56 16.53
N ALA A 29 -19.86 7.96 17.36
CA ALA A 29 -18.43 8.10 17.25
C ALA A 29 -17.90 7.53 15.93
N ILE A 30 -18.46 6.43 15.42
CA ILE A 30 -18.10 5.88 14.10
C ILE A 30 -18.54 6.82 12.96
N GLY A 31 -19.73 7.42 13.08
CA GLY A 31 -20.26 8.35 12.07
C GLY A 31 -19.61 9.74 12.07
N GLY A 32 -18.83 10.05 13.10
CA GLY A 32 -18.29 11.38 13.34
C GLY A 32 -19.20 12.23 14.24
N ILE A 33 -18.59 12.84 15.25
CA ILE A 33 -19.24 13.73 16.21
C ILE A 33 -18.61 15.10 16.07
N GLN A 34 -19.45 16.12 15.88
CA GLN A 34 -19.01 17.51 15.91
C GLN A 34 -18.42 17.88 17.27
N TRP A 35 -17.31 18.60 17.28
CA TRP A 35 -16.61 19.00 18.51
C TRP A 35 -17.52 19.72 19.51
N LYS A 36 -18.38 20.65 19.08
CA LYS A 36 -19.33 21.35 19.96
C LYS A 36 -20.29 20.39 20.68
N THR A 37 -20.76 19.36 19.97
CA THR A 37 -21.63 18.33 20.54
C THR A 37 -20.85 17.49 21.57
N LEU A 38 -19.60 17.16 21.28
CA LEU A 38 -18.72 16.44 22.19
C LEU A 38 -18.46 17.26 23.48
N LEU A 39 -18.19 18.56 23.35
CA LEU A 39 -18.02 19.48 24.48
C LEU A 39 -19.29 19.58 25.33
N SER A 40 -20.46 19.71 24.69
CA SER A 40 -21.74 19.76 25.41
C SER A 40 -21.98 18.48 26.20
N LYS A 41 -21.63 17.32 25.64
CA LYS A 41 -21.76 16.02 26.33
C LYS A 41 -20.72 15.83 27.43
N TYR A 42 -19.53 16.40 27.26
CA TYR A 42 -18.50 16.43 28.29
C TYR A 42 -18.94 17.26 29.50
N GLU A 43 -19.45 18.48 29.27
CA GLU A 43 -19.94 19.36 30.34
C GLU A 43 -21.11 18.71 31.09
N GLU A 44 -22.05 18.08 30.37
CA GLU A 44 -23.18 17.33 30.96
C GLU A 44 -22.70 16.20 31.88
N ARG A 45 -21.67 15.45 31.46
CA ARG A 45 -21.21 14.25 32.19
C ARG A 45 -20.29 14.57 33.36
N TYR A 46 -19.36 15.50 33.18
CA TYR A 46 -18.33 15.81 34.18
C TYR A 46 -18.61 17.10 34.96
N SER A 47 -19.76 17.75 34.71
CA SER A 47 -20.16 19.02 35.34
C SER A 47 -19.08 20.11 35.28
N THR A 48 -18.21 20.03 34.27
CA THR A 48 -17.03 20.88 34.13
C THR A 48 -16.95 21.36 32.68
N ARG A 49 -16.81 22.67 32.48
CA ARG A 49 -16.56 23.23 31.15
C ARG A 49 -15.12 22.94 30.73
N LEU A 50 -14.97 22.38 29.54
CA LEU A 50 -13.65 22.17 28.96
C LEU A 50 -13.11 23.50 28.43
N ASP A 51 -12.16 24.08 29.15
CA ASP A 51 -11.47 25.30 28.72
C ASP A 51 -10.28 24.97 27.84
N ILE A 52 -10.48 25.10 26.53
CA ILE A 52 -9.48 24.80 25.50
C ILE A 52 -8.29 25.77 25.59
N PHE A 53 -8.56 27.04 25.88
CA PHE A 53 -7.53 28.06 26.00
C PHE A 53 -6.73 27.89 27.29
N GLY A 54 -7.39 27.49 28.37
CA GLY A 54 -6.74 27.11 29.63
C GLY A 54 -5.78 25.92 29.50
N LEU A 55 -6.01 25.03 28.53
CA LEU A 55 -5.12 23.92 28.17
C LEU A 55 -3.98 24.34 27.21
N GLY A 56 -3.92 25.61 26.78
CA GLY A 56 -2.88 26.13 25.92
C GLY A 56 -3.14 25.94 24.42
N HIS A 57 -4.36 25.61 24.02
CA HIS A 57 -4.72 25.44 22.61
C HIS A 57 -5.40 26.69 22.05
N THR A 58 -5.04 27.07 20.82
CA THR A 58 -5.52 28.28 20.16
C THR A 58 -6.82 28.08 19.37
N SER A 59 -7.19 26.83 19.08
CA SER A 59 -8.40 26.48 18.34
C SER A 59 -8.95 25.11 18.76
N PRO A 60 -10.25 24.85 18.54
CA PRO A 60 -10.85 23.53 18.69
C PRO A 60 -10.09 22.44 17.93
N LEU A 61 -9.75 22.66 16.67
CA LEU A 61 -8.99 21.70 15.86
C LEU A 61 -7.61 21.37 16.46
N ALA A 62 -6.89 22.39 16.95
CA ALA A 62 -5.61 22.17 17.61
C ALA A 62 -5.79 21.31 18.87
N ALA A 63 -6.79 21.62 19.68
CA ALA A 63 -7.10 20.88 20.91
C ALA A 63 -7.55 19.45 20.66
N THR A 64 -8.39 19.23 19.64
CA THR A 64 -8.81 17.89 19.22
C THR A 64 -7.59 17.08 18.79
N THR A 65 -6.69 17.68 18.00
CA THR A 65 -5.50 16.98 17.52
C THR A 65 -4.57 16.64 18.68
N THR A 66 -4.24 17.59 19.57
CA THR A 66 -3.33 17.34 20.69
C THR A 66 -3.91 16.39 21.73
N LEU A 67 -5.15 16.60 22.17
CA LEU A 67 -5.76 15.80 23.25
C LEU A 67 -6.06 14.37 22.78
N LEU A 68 -6.50 14.19 21.53
CA LEU A 68 -6.93 12.89 21.05
C LEU A 68 -5.84 12.10 20.32
N TRP A 69 -4.90 12.73 19.61
CA TRP A 69 -3.80 11.98 19.00
C TRP A 69 -2.69 11.67 19.99
N ASP A 70 -2.13 12.66 20.70
CA ASP A 70 -0.91 12.41 21.49
C ASP A 70 -1.16 11.48 22.69
N VAL A 71 -2.33 11.58 23.33
CA VAL A 71 -2.61 10.82 24.55
C VAL A 71 -3.22 9.45 24.26
N LEU A 72 -3.97 9.28 23.16
CA LEU A 72 -4.68 8.02 22.85
C LEU A 72 -4.02 7.18 21.76
N ALA A 73 -3.07 7.72 20.98
CA ALA A 73 -2.33 6.96 19.98
C ALA A 73 -1.63 5.69 20.49
N PRO A 74 -1.08 5.61 21.73
CA PRO A 74 -0.46 4.36 22.17
C PRO A 74 -1.48 3.26 22.54
N ALA A 75 -2.77 3.59 22.71
CA ALA A 75 -3.81 2.68 23.17
C ALA A 75 -4.95 2.53 22.14
N THR A 76 -4.65 1.81 21.06
CA THR A 76 -5.59 0.92 20.34
C THR A 76 -6.83 1.51 19.66
N LYS A 77 -7.06 2.82 19.65
CA LYS A 77 -8.17 3.44 18.90
C LYS A 77 -7.67 4.60 18.05
N VAL A 78 -7.57 4.35 16.74
CA VAL A 78 -7.25 5.39 15.76
C VAL A 78 -8.46 6.31 15.68
N LEU A 79 -8.34 7.48 16.32
CA LEU A 79 -9.27 8.58 16.11
C LEU A 79 -8.93 9.21 14.76
N ARG A 80 -9.95 9.52 13.97
CA ARG A 80 -9.82 10.22 12.69
C ARG A 80 -10.60 11.53 12.74
N LEU A 81 -9.95 12.59 12.29
CA LEU A 81 -10.59 13.85 11.96
C LEU A 81 -11.23 13.65 10.58
N VAL A 82 -12.56 13.60 10.57
CA VAL A 82 -13.34 13.38 9.34
C VAL A 82 -13.41 14.67 8.54
N ASP A 83 -13.56 15.79 9.22
CA ASP A 83 -13.66 17.12 8.63
C ASP A 83 -12.76 18.09 9.40
N THR A 84 -11.76 18.59 8.70
CA THR A 84 -10.82 19.63 9.18
C THR A 84 -11.06 20.97 8.50
N GLU A 85 -12.07 21.09 7.62
CA GLU A 85 -12.38 22.35 6.93
C GLU A 85 -13.05 23.34 7.89
N ASP A 86 -13.82 22.85 8.86
CA ASP A 86 -14.37 23.64 9.97
C ASP A 86 -13.39 23.69 11.16
N GLY A 87 -12.57 24.74 11.21
CA GLY A 87 -11.60 24.95 12.30
C GLY A 87 -12.24 25.17 13.68
N ASP A 88 -13.50 25.60 13.73
CA ASP A 88 -14.23 25.90 14.97
C ASP A 88 -15.08 24.73 15.46
N ASN A 89 -15.42 23.80 14.58
CA ASN A 89 -16.25 22.65 14.89
C ASN A 89 -15.85 21.40 14.10
N PRO A 90 -14.60 20.91 14.27
CA PRO A 90 -14.12 19.74 13.55
C PRO A 90 -14.98 18.51 13.88
N ILE A 91 -15.10 17.60 12.91
CA ILE A 91 -15.81 16.32 13.09
C ILE A 91 -14.82 15.24 13.50
N VAL A 92 -15.02 14.66 14.67
CA VAL A 92 -14.18 13.61 15.27
C VAL A 92 -14.86 12.27 15.13
N ALA A 93 -14.23 11.30 14.48
CA ALA A 93 -14.69 9.92 14.44
C ALA A 93 -13.73 8.95 15.10
N VAL A 94 -14.27 7.87 15.65
CA VAL A 94 -13.53 6.68 16.06
C VAL A 94 -13.56 5.72 14.88
N GLU A 95 -12.39 5.33 14.36
CA GLU A 95 -12.34 4.24 13.39
C GLU A 95 -12.58 2.92 14.12
N ASP A 96 -13.72 2.30 13.87
CA ASP A 96 -14.03 0.93 14.26
C ASP A 96 -13.26 -0.04 13.36
N SER A 97 -11.95 -0.07 13.55
CA SER A 97 -11.12 -1.14 12.98
C SER A 97 -11.28 -2.34 13.90
N GLU A 98 -12.14 -3.29 13.52
CA GLU A 98 -12.43 -4.51 14.31
C GLU A 98 -11.16 -5.30 14.70
N ASP A 99 -10.06 -5.11 13.96
CA ASP A 99 -8.77 -5.76 14.20
C ASP A 99 -7.67 -4.78 14.69
N GLY A 100 -7.99 -3.51 14.94
CA GLY A 100 -7.00 -2.46 15.23
C GLY A 100 -6.00 -2.17 14.09
N GLN A 101 -6.18 -2.82 12.94
CA GLN A 101 -5.33 -2.67 11.76
C GLN A 101 -5.87 -1.56 10.87
N GLN A 102 -5.03 -0.56 10.58
CA GLN A 102 -5.32 0.46 9.57
C GLN A 102 -5.50 -0.23 8.21
N ALA A 103 -6.73 -0.18 7.70
CA ALA A 103 -7.11 -0.78 6.43
C ALA A 103 -7.93 0.21 5.60
N ILE A 104 -7.71 0.19 4.29
CA ILE A 104 -8.44 1.03 3.34
C ILE A 104 -9.01 0.18 2.20
N LEU A 105 -10.22 0.50 1.77
CA LEU A 105 -10.82 -0.11 0.57
C LEU A 105 -10.04 0.29 -0.69
N VAL A 106 -9.76 -0.67 -1.57
CA VAL A 106 -9.03 -0.40 -2.82
C VAL A 106 -9.78 0.60 -3.71
N SER A 107 -11.11 0.58 -3.70
CA SER A 107 -11.95 1.58 -4.38
C SER A 107 -11.72 3.02 -3.88
N GLN A 108 -11.34 3.20 -2.62
CA GLN A 108 -11.05 4.52 -2.03
C GLN A 108 -9.63 5.00 -2.35
N LEU A 109 -8.75 4.12 -2.85
CA LEU A 109 -7.35 4.48 -3.07
C LEU A 109 -7.18 5.50 -4.21
N LYS A 110 -7.92 5.36 -5.32
CA LYS A 110 -7.83 6.28 -6.47
C LYS A 110 -8.12 7.74 -6.09
N PRO A 111 -9.25 8.09 -5.44
CA PRO A 111 -9.52 9.48 -5.07
C PRO A 111 -8.51 10.02 -4.04
N LEU A 112 -7.96 9.17 -3.16
CA LEU A 112 -6.90 9.61 -2.24
C LEU A 112 -5.58 9.88 -2.95
N LEU A 113 -5.17 9.04 -3.90
CA LEU A 113 -3.97 9.30 -4.71
C LEU A 113 -4.15 10.55 -5.57
N GLN A 114 -5.35 10.79 -6.09
CA GLN A 114 -5.65 12.03 -6.80
C GLN A 114 -5.56 13.26 -5.89
N ARG A 115 -6.04 13.15 -4.66
CA ARG A 115 -6.03 14.26 -3.69
C ARG A 115 -4.62 14.56 -3.14
N TYR A 116 -3.85 13.53 -2.80
CA TYR A 116 -2.61 13.68 -2.02
C TYR A 116 -1.32 13.45 -2.82
N TRP A 117 -1.38 12.83 -4.00
CA TRP A 117 -0.19 12.55 -4.80
C TRP A 117 -0.16 13.32 -6.12
N HIS A 118 -1.13 13.10 -7.01
CA HIS A 118 -1.20 13.79 -8.29
C HIS A 118 -2.65 13.91 -8.77
N SER A 119 -3.13 15.13 -9.01
CA SER A 119 -4.55 15.38 -9.36
C SER A 119 -5.03 14.63 -10.60
N THR A 120 -4.14 14.40 -11.57
CA THR A 120 -4.43 13.63 -12.79
C THR A 120 -3.99 12.16 -12.69
N PHE A 121 -3.81 11.63 -11.48
CA PHE A 121 -3.42 10.25 -11.29
C PHE A 121 -4.40 9.32 -12.00
N ASP A 122 -3.86 8.50 -12.90
CA ASP A 122 -4.59 7.46 -13.61
C ASP A 122 -3.75 6.18 -13.70
N GLU A 123 -4.28 5.08 -13.19
CA GLU A 123 -3.63 3.78 -13.23
C GLU A 123 -3.38 3.29 -14.66
N GLY A 124 -4.18 3.75 -15.65
CA GLY A 124 -4.03 3.43 -17.06
C GLY A 124 -2.73 3.94 -17.69
N SER A 125 -2.19 5.04 -17.16
CA SER A 125 -0.91 5.60 -17.59
C SER A 125 0.31 4.86 -17.02
N LEU A 126 0.11 4.01 -16.01
CA LEU A 126 1.19 3.26 -15.38
C LEU A 126 1.46 1.96 -16.14
N GLY A 127 2.74 1.63 -16.24
CA GLY A 127 3.18 0.37 -16.81
C GLY A 127 4.58 0.00 -16.31
N TYR A 128 4.96 -1.24 -16.55
CA TYR A 128 6.28 -1.77 -16.20
C TYR A 128 6.77 -2.69 -17.31
N LEU A 129 8.09 -2.94 -17.33
CA LEU A 129 8.69 -3.93 -18.20
C LEU A 129 8.83 -5.24 -17.44
N THR A 130 8.47 -6.35 -18.08
CA THR A 130 8.74 -7.69 -17.56
C THR A 130 10.23 -8.02 -17.71
N GLU A 131 10.65 -9.14 -17.13
CA GLU A 131 12.04 -9.64 -17.24
C GLU A 131 12.41 -9.96 -18.70
N GLU A 132 11.43 -10.29 -19.53
CA GLU A 132 11.56 -10.49 -20.98
C GLU A 132 11.57 -9.17 -21.77
N GLY A 133 11.51 -8.01 -21.10
CA GLY A 133 11.47 -6.69 -21.72
C GLY A 133 10.11 -6.29 -22.30
N SER A 134 9.05 -7.05 -22.02
CA SER A 134 7.71 -6.75 -22.52
C SER A 134 7.03 -5.67 -21.69
N ALA A 135 6.41 -4.67 -22.34
CA ALA A 135 5.69 -3.62 -21.65
C ALA A 135 4.28 -4.06 -21.23
N VAL A 136 4.01 -4.03 -19.92
CA VAL A 136 2.73 -4.35 -19.31
C VAL A 136 2.09 -3.07 -18.77
N LYS A 137 0.94 -2.68 -19.34
CA LYS A 137 0.13 -1.57 -18.86
C LYS A 137 -0.83 -2.01 -17.76
N MET A 138 -0.96 -1.18 -16.72
CA MET A 138 -1.92 -1.41 -15.64
C MET A 138 -3.32 -0.96 -16.07
N LYS A 139 -4.31 -1.83 -15.93
CA LYS A 139 -5.71 -1.51 -16.29
C LYS A 139 -6.62 -1.22 -15.09
N LYS A 140 -6.20 -1.64 -13.90
CA LYS A 140 -7.02 -1.59 -12.68
C LYS A 140 -6.10 -1.37 -11.48
N MET A 141 -6.60 -0.66 -10.47
CA MET A 141 -5.89 -0.43 -9.21
C MET A 141 -5.42 -1.73 -8.55
N LYS A 142 -6.24 -2.80 -8.63
CA LYS A 142 -5.87 -4.13 -8.13
C LYS A 142 -4.57 -4.66 -8.73
N HIS A 143 -4.37 -4.52 -10.05
CA HIS A 143 -3.17 -5.02 -10.71
C HIS A 143 -1.92 -4.23 -10.30
N LEU A 144 -2.08 -2.90 -10.11
CA LEU A 144 -1.02 -2.06 -9.58
C LEU A 144 -0.60 -2.52 -8.18
N LEU A 145 -1.56 -2.70 -7.27
CA LEU A 145 -1.28 -3.15 -5.90
C LEU A 145 -0.64 -4.54 -5.88
N GLN A 146 -1.13 -5.48 -6.69
CA GLN A 146 -0.53 -6.82 -6.78
C GLN A 146 0.92 -6.77 -7.28
N ALA A 147 1.20 -5.94 -8.29
CA ALA A 147 2.57 -5.76 -8.79
C ALA A 147 3.47 -5.11 -7.74
N LEU A 148 2.99 -4.07 -7.05
CA LEU A 148 3.74 -3.41 -5.97
C LEU A 148 4.08 -4.37 -4.83
N LEU A 149 3.10 -5.17 -4.37
CA LEU A 149 3.33 -6.17 -3.33
C LEU A 149 4.34 -7.22 -3.78
N ARG A 150 4.26 -7.70 -5.03
CA ARG A 150 5.24 -8.62 -5.60
C ARG A 150 6.65 -8.02 -5.64
N TRP A 151 6.80 -6.81 -6.19
CA TRP A 151 8.12 -6.15 -6.27
C TRP A 151 8.71 -5.88 -4.91
N ARG A 152 7.87 -5.58 -3.93
CA ARG A 152 8.28 -5.43 -2.56
C ARG A 152 8.81 -6.73 -1.97
N SER A 153 8.10 -7.85 -2.12
CA SER A 153 8.60 -9.16 -1.68
C SER A 153 9.92 -9.52 -2.36
N GLN A 154 10.05 -9.26 -3.67
CA GLN A 154 11.30 -9.45 -4.40
C GLN A 154 12.44 -8.58 -3.84
N ARG A 155 12.16 -7.31 -3.52
CA ARG A 155 13.12 -6.37 -2.93
C ARG A 155 13.61 -6.85 -1.56
N LEU A 156 12.70 -7.30 -0.70
CA LEU A 156 13.03 -7.85 0.62
C LEU A 156 13.88 -9.13 0.49
N ALA A 157 13.52 -10.04 -0.41
CA ALA A 157 14.31 -11.25 -0.67
C ALA A 157 15.73 -10.91 -1.18
N TRP A 158 15.84 -9.92 -2.06
CA TRP A 158 17.13 -9.45 -2.56
C TRP A 158 18.02 -8.85 -1.47
N GLN A 159 17.43 -8.12 -0.51
CA GLN A 159 18.16 -7.60 0.65
C GLN A 159 18.70 -8.73 1.53
N SER A 160 17.88 -9.76 1.80
CA SER A 160 18.30 -10.91 2.60
C SER A 160 19.50 -11.66 2.00
N CYS A 161 19.62 -11.70 0.67
CA CYS A 161 20.75 -12.35 -0.01
C CYS A 161 21.98 -11.44 -0.14
N GLY A 162 21.81 -10.12 -0.16
CA GLY A 162 22.85 -9.17 -0.58
C GLY A 162 23.75 -8.63 0.54
N GLY A 163 23.44 -8.89 1.81
CA GLY A 163 24.23 -8.44 2.97
C GLY A 163 24.46 -6.93 3.09
N ARG A 164 23.84 -6.11 2.23
CA ARG A 164 23.97 -4.65 2.25
C ARG A 164 22.96 -4.09 3.23
N SER A 165 23.46 -3.35 4.22
CA SER A 165 22.63 -2.61 5.17
C SER A 165 21.61 -1.76 4.42
N GLY A 166 20.33 -1.95 4.79
CA GLY A 166 19.19 -1.31 4.16
C GLY A 166 19.33 0.20 4.15
N ARG A 167 19.01 0.81 3.01
CA ARG A 167 18.83 2.26 2.92
C ARG A 167 17.52 2.63 3.64
N ASN A 168 17.32 3.90 4.00
CA ASN A 168 16.06 4.40 4.58
C ASN A 168 14.80 3.97 3.79
N MET A 169 14.94 3.77 2.46
CA MET A 169 13.87 3.22 1.62
C MET A 169 13.49 1.79 1.99
N ASP A 170 14.47 0.96 2.31
CA ASP A 170 14.26 -0.45 2.67
C ASP A 170 13.56 -0.57 4.03
N GLU A 171 13.83 0.36 4.95
CA GLU A 171 13.08 0.50 6.22
C GLU A 171 11.62 0.89 5.98
N ALA A 172 11.34 1.85 5.09
CA ALA A 172 9.97 2.19 4.73
C ALA A 172 9.23 1.00 4.07
N LEU A 173 9.95 0.15 3.33
CA LEU A 173 9.42 -1.08 2.73
C LEU A 173 9.37 -2.26 3.71
N SER A 174 9.72 -2.10 4.99
CA SER A 174 9.64 -3.17 5.97
C SER A 174 8.22 -3.42 6.49
N GLN A 175 7.36 -2.40 6.51
CA GLN A 175 6.01 -2.45 7.09
C GLN A 175 5.04 -3.31 6.27
N GLU A 176 4.84 -4.58 6.61
CA GLU A 176 4.12 -5.55 5.76
C GLU A 176 2.74 -5.03 5.31
N LEU A 177 2.46 -5.14 4.00
CA LEU A 177 1.20 -4.72 3.41
C LEU A 177 0.51 -5.94 2.84
N GLU A 178 -0.79 -6.07 3.12
CA GLU A 178 -1.58 -7.20 2.66
C GLU A 178 -2.85 -6.74 1.97
N LEU A 179 -3.30 -7.55 1.01
CA LEU A 179 -4.52 -7.33 0.27
C LEU A 179 -5.52 -8.42 0.62
N LEU A 180 -6.58 -8.07 1.34
CA LEU A 180 -7.61 -8.99 1.78
C LEU A 180 -8.96 -8.75 1.09
N PRO A 181 -9.83 -9.75 0.95
CA PRO A 181 -11.23 -9.51 0.65
C PRO A 181 -11.92 -8.82 1.84
N SER A 182 -12.68 -7.76 1.58
CA SER A 182 -13.55 -7.17 2.59
C SER A 182 -14.74 -8.09 2.87
N LYS A 183 -15.11 -8.24 4.15
CA LYS A 183 -16.33 -8.98 4.55
C LYS A 183 -17.60 -8.14 4.39
N ARG A 184 -17.46 -6.82 4.59
CA ARG A 184 -18.57 -5.86 4.60
C ARG A 184 -18.83 -5.26 3.22
N HIS A 185 -17.78 -5.19 2.39
CA HIS A 185 -17.83 -4.62 1.06
C HIS A 185 -17.46 -5.69 0.03
N ASN A 186 -18.06 -5.67 -1.16
CA ASN A 186 -17.62 -6.51 -2.28
C ASN A 186 -16.38 -5.89 -2.96
N ASP A 187 -15.33 -5.66 -2.17
CA ASP A 187 -14.09 -4.99 -2.56
C ASP A 187 -12.90 -5.60 -1.80
N LEU A 188 -11.68 -5.16 -2.13
CA LEU A 188 -10.46 -5.53 -1.43
C LEU A 188 -10.09 -4.45 -0.40
N LEU A 189 -9.46 -4.88 0.70
CA LEU A 189 -8.84 -4.04 1.71
C LEU A 189 -7.33 -4.12 1.57
N LEU A 190 -6.68 -2.96 1.45
CA LEU A 190 -5.25 -2.82 1.65
C LEU A 190 -5.02 -2.53 3.13
N ARG A 191 -4.35 -3.43 3.84
CA ARG A 191 -4.05 -3.28 5.27
C ARG A 191 -2.56 -3.29 5.54
N PHE A 192 -2.15 -2.61 6.60
CA PHE A 192 -0.84 -2.85 7.20
C PHE A 192 -0.91 -4.11 8.08
N ALA A 193 -0.15 -5.12 7.71
CA ALA A 193 0.25 -6.18 8.62
C ALA A 193 1.31 -5.56 9.55
N GLY A 194 0.83 -4.90 10.61
CA GLY A 194 1.70 -4.48 11.69
C GLY A 194 2.44 -5.70 12.26
N PRO A 195 3.61 -5.50 12.89
CA PRO A 195 4.23 -6.56 13.68
C PRO A 195 3.15 -7.05 14.64
N GLY A 196 2.74 -8.32 14.50
CA GLY A 196 1.62 -8.84 15.27
C GLY A 196 1.80 -8.52 16.75
N PRO A 197 0.72 -8.36 17.53
CA PRO A 197 0.82 -8.02 18.95
C PRO A 197 1.74 -8.97 19.74
N GLU A 198 1.99 -10.18 19.24
CA GLU A 198 3.02 -11.11 19.75
C GLU A 198 4.46 -10.56 19.67
N ALA A 199 4.85 -9.87 18.60
CA ALA A 199 6.20 -9.33 18.45
C ALA A 199 6.49 -8.15 19.39
N LEU A 200 5.45 -7.46 19.87
CA LEU A 200 5.56 -6.39 20.86
C LEU A 200 5.53 -6.90 22.32
N ALA A 201 5.16 -8.17 22.55
CA ALA A 201 5.15 -8.76 23.88
C ALA A 201 6.55 -9.14 24.40
N GLU A 202 7.54 -9.30 23.52
CA GLU A 202 8.87 -9.82 23.91
C GLU A 202 10.00 -8.76 24.01
N LYS A 203 9.73 -7.49 23.72
CA LYS A 203 10.67 -6.41 24.05
C LYS A 203 10.03 -5.41 25.00
N PRO A 204 10.15 -5.61 26.32
CA PRO A 204 9.72 -4.59 27.27
C PRO A 204 10.56 -3.35 27.01
N TRP A 205 9.89 -2.28 26.62
CA TRP A 205 10.37 -0.90 26.46
C TRP A 205 11.02 -0.30 27.73
N ALA A 206 11.27 -1.12 28.77
CA ALA A 206 11.90 -0.76 30.03
C ALA A 206 13.35 -0.23 29.90
N ALA A 207 13.97 -0.27 28.71
CA ALA A 207 15.35 0.17 28.52
C ALA A 207 15.51 1.63 28.02
N LEU A 208 14.45 2.36 27.66
CA LEU A 208 14.56 3.75 27.20
C LEU A 208 14.27 4.81 28.30
N GLY A 209 14.15 4.37 29.56
CA GLY A 209 13.81 5.23 30.70
C GLY A 209 14.90 5.42 31.75
N GLN A 210 16.13 4.92 31.56
CA GLN A 210 17.23 5.27 32.47
C GLN A 210 18.11 6.35 31.86
N VAL A 211 17.76 7.59 32.20
CA VAL A 211 18.69 8.72 32.25
C VAL A 211 19.85 8.30 33.15
N LEU A 212 21.03 8.10 32.55
CA LEU A 212 22.29 7.97 33.26
C LEU A 212 22.52 9.25 34.09
N PRO A 213 22.66 9.20 35.43
CA PRO A 213 23.24 10.30 36.15
C PRO A 213 24.73 10.34 35.81
N CYS A 214 25.19 11.48 35.28
CA CYS A 214 26.60 11.85 35.34
C CYS A 214 27.01 11.97 36.81
N ALA A 215 27.53 10.91 37.39
CA ALA A 215 28.32 10.97 38.60
C ALA A 215 29.78 10.77 38.18
N GLY A 216 30.56 11.84 38.31
CA GLY A 216 32.00 11.76 38.21
C GLY A 216 32.56 11.01 39.41
N GLU A 217 33.45 10.07 39.13
CA GLU A 217 34.43 9.59 40.09
C GLU A 217 35.80 9.70 39.40
N GLU A 218 36.63 10.55 40.01
CA GLU A 218 38.06 10.65 39.79
C GLU A 218 38.77 9.47 40.48
N GLU A 219 40.02 9.21 40.06
CA GLU A 219 40.98 8.22 40.59
C GLU A 219 40.68 6.74 40.22
N GLU A 220 41.64 5.87 39.92
CA GLU A 220 43.03 5.83 40.33
C GLU A 220 43.84 4.94 39.35
N VAL A 221 45.14 5.17 39.37
CA VAL A 221 46.22 4.52 38.61
C VAL A 221 46.24 3.00 38.82
N GLY A 222 46.34 2.23 37.72
CA GLY A 222 46.48 0.78 37.75
C GLY A 222 47.17 0.23 36.51
N ASP A 223 48.48 0.47 36.44
CA ASP A 223 49.41 -0.15 35.50
C ASP A 223 49.55 -1.66 35.80
N ALA A 224 49.08 -2.52 34.90
CA ALA A 224 49.39 -3.95 34.91
C ALA A 224 49.22 -4.55 33.50
N LEU A 225 50.35 -4.61 32.81
CA LEU A 225 50.75 -5.51 31.73
C LEU A 225 49.84 -6.74 31.52
N SER A 226 49.31 -6.88 30.30
CA SER A 226 49.03 -8.20 29.73
C SER A 226 49.14 -8.15 28.19
N PRO A 227 50.20 -8.73 27.60
CA PRO A 227 50.34 -8.87 26.15
C PRO A 227 49.67 -10.16 25.67
N GLU A 228 49.45 -10.24 24.36
CA GLU A 228 49.03 -11.42 23.59
C GLU A 228 47.50 -11.65 23.51
N VAL A 229 46.88 -11.15 22.43
CA VAL A 229 46.22 -11.97 21.39
C VAL A 229 46.02 -11.04 20.16
N SER A 230 46.87 -11.17 19.14
CA SER A 230 46.65 -10.50 17.85
C SER A 230 47.31 -11.30 16.73
N THR A 231 46.68 -12.40 16.31
CA THR A 231 47.19 -13.15 15.13
C THR A 231 46.16 -14.05 14.44
N VAL A 232 44.89 -13.63 14.27
CA VAL A 232 43.94 -14.45 13.46
C VAL A 232 43.04 -13.69 12.48
N ALA A 233 43.15 -12.36 12.35
CA ALA A 233 42.28 -11.58 11.46
C ALA A 233 42.88 -11.30 10.06
N SER A 234 44.09 -11.75 9.75
CA SER A 234 44.80 -11.31 8.53
C SER A 234 44.54 -12.14 7.27
N THR A 235 43.92 -13.32 7.35
CA THR A 235 43.81 -14.22 6.20
C THR A 235 42.60 -13.95 5.30
N THR A 236 41.51 -13.37 5.81
CA THR A 236 40.33 -13.04 4.98
C THR A 236 40.45 -11.67 4.28
N SER A 237 41.27 -10.77 4.83
CA SER A 237 41.47 -9.43 4.25
C SER A 237 42.15 -9.47 2.88
N SER A 238 43.03 -10.43 2.63
CA SER A 238 43.78 -10.51 1.36
C SER A 238 42.90 -10.90 0.18
N ALA A 239 42.02 -11.90 0.36
CA ALA A 239 41.13 -12.35 -0.71
C ALA A 239 40.12 -11.28 -1.12
N VAL A 240 39.57 -10.56 -0.13
CA VAL A 240 38.63 -9.45 -0.38
C VAL A 240 39.33 -8.28 -1.10
N GLN A 241 40.60 -8.01 -0.75
CA GLN A 241 41.37 -6.93 -1.37
C GLN A 241 41.74 -7.24 -2.83
N GLU A 242 42.04 -8.50 -3.15
CA GLU A 242 42.28 -8.96 -4.52
C GLU A 242 41.00 -8.91 -5.37
N GLU A 243 39.86 -9.34 -4.81
CA GLU A 243 38.56 -9.23 -5.50
C GLU A 243 38.18 -7.77 -5.78
N LEU A 244 38.41 -6.86 -4.82
CA LEU A 244 38.22 -5.42 -5.02
C LEU A 244 39.09 -4.85 -6.14
N ALA A 245 40.33 -5.31 -6.26
CA ALA A 245 41.23 -4.91 -7.34
C ALA A 245 40.73 -5.43 -8.71
N ALA A 246 40.30 -6.69 -8.79
CA ALA A 246 39.74 -7.28 -10.00
C ALA A 246 38.45 -6.57 -10.44
N LEU A 247 37.57 -6.24 -9.50
CA LEU A 247 36.33 -5.50 -9.78
C LEU A 247 36.61 -4.08 -10.29
N ARG A 248 37.63 -3.38 -9.75
CA ARG A 248 38.05 -2.06 -10.25
C ARG A 248 38.55 -2.13 -11.69
N ALA A 249 39.39 -3.11 -12.02
CA ALA A 249 39.89 -3.31 -13.39
C ALA A 249 38.75 -3.63 -14.38
N LYS A 250 37.78 -4.46 -13.97
CA LYS A 250 36.59 -4.78 -14.79
C LYS A 250 35.71 -3.54 -15.00
N ASN A 251 35.52 -2.71 -13.98
CA ASN A 251 34.72 -1.49 -14.07
C ASN A 251 35.36 -0.47 -15.03
N GLU A 252 36.68 -0.31 -14.98
CA GLU A 252 37.42 0.53 -15.91
C GLU A 252 37.27 0.06 -17.36
N LYS A 253 37.38 -1.26 -17.60
CA LYS A 253 37.14 -1.86 -18.92
C LYS A 253 35.72 -1.60 -19.45
N LEU A 254 34.71 -1.67 -18.58
CA LEU A 254 33.33 -1.37 -18.95
C LEU A 254 33.12 0.11 -19.27
N ARG A 255 33.76 1.03 -18.52
CA ARG A 255 33.73 2.46 -18.81
C ARG A 255 34.34 2.79 -20.17
N SER A 256 35.49 2.17 -20.49
CA SER A 256 36.12 2.34 -21.81
C SER A 256 35.22 1.82 -22.94
N ARG A 257 34.53 0.69 -22.74
CA ARG A 257 33.57 0.15 -23.73
C ARG A 257 32.35 1.05 -23.92
N ASN A 258 31.78 1.58 -22.83
CA ASN A 258 30.65 2.51 -22.91
C ASN A 258 31.06 3.81 -23.61
N SER A 259 32.23 4.37 -23.30
CA SER A 259 32.74 5.55 -23.99
C SER A 259 32.93 5.32 -25.49
N ALA A 260 33.40 4.13 -25.90
CA ALA A 260 33.52 3.76 -27.31
C ALA A 260 32.15 3.62 -28.01
N LEU A 261 31.15 3.05 -27.32
CA LEU A 261 29.78 2.94 -27.85
C LEU A 261 29.11 4.31 -27.99
N GLU A 262 29.26 5.19 -26.99
CA GLU A 262 28.72 6.56 -27.07
C GLU A 262 29.33 7.35 -28.23
N LYS A 263 30.62 7.16 -28.49
CA LYS A 263 31.27 7.75 -29.67
C LYS A 263 30.69 7.20 -30.98
N SER A 264 30.48 5.88 -31.06
CA SER A 264 29.88 5.24 -32.24
C SER A 264 28.44 5.69 -32.50
N VAL A 265 27.64 5.93 -31.46
CA VAL A 265 26.27 6.46 -31.61
C VAL A 265 26.31 7.89 -32.13
N ARG A 266 27.19 8.73 -31.57
CA ARG A 266 27.34 10.12 -32.02
C ARG A 266 27.82 10.22 -33.48
N ASP A 267 28.71 9.31 -33.91
CA ASP A 267 29.16 9.26 -35.29
C ASP A 267 28.04 8.77 -36.24
N GLN A 268 27.12 7.89 -35.78
CA GLN A 268 25.94 7.50 -36.56
C GLN A 268 24.90 8.62 -36.69
N ASP A 269 24.74 9.50 -35.70
CA ASP A 269 23.81 10.63 -35.79
C ASP A 269 24.29 11.75 -36.73
N SER A 270 25.49 11.62 -37.31
CA SER A 270 25.97 12.49 -38.39
C SER A 270 25.54 12.02 -39.79
N PHE A 271 24.43 11.29 -39.89
CA PHE A 271 23.74 11.18 -41.17
C PHE A 271 23.33 12.59 -41.61
N PRO A 272 23.72 13.04 -42.83
CA PRO A 272 23.29 14.33 -43.33
C PRO A 272 21.77 14.31 -43.30
N GLU A 273 21.20 15.23 -42.53
CA GLU A 273 19.78 15.52 -42.45
C GLU A 273 19.25 15.60 -43.88
N ALA A 274 18.74 14.47 -44.36
CA ALA A 274 18.20 14.36 -45.70
C ALA A 274 17.00 15.30 -45.66
N GLN A 275 17.15 16.45 -46.30
CA GLN A 275 16.11 17.43 -46.49
C GLN A 275 14.88 16.69 -47.01
N LEU A 276 13.97 16.37 -46.10
CA LEU A 276 12.69 15.79 -46.43
C LEU A 276 12.00 16.84 -47.30
N PRO A 277 11.63 16.51 -48.55
CA PRO A 277 10.97 17.47 -49.42
C PRO A 277 9.75 18.03 -48.70
N GLU A 278 9.73 19.34 -48.44
CA GLU A 278 8.67 20.06 -47.71
C GLU A 278 7.26 19.94 -48.35
N ASN A 279 7.14 19.24 -49.49
CA ASN A 279 5.92 19.16 -50.29
C ASN A 279 5.25 17.78 -50.27
N LEU A 280 5.61 16.85 -49.38
CA LEU A 280 4.99 15.51 -49.38
C LEU A 280 3.60 15.47 -48.71
N PHE A 281 3.22 16.49 -47.93
CA PHE A 281 1.99 16.48 -47.14
C PHE A 281 0.88 17.43 -47.62
N ASP A 282 1.09 18.19 -48.70
CA ASP A 282 0.03 19.03 -49.30
C ASP A 282 -0.56 18.32 -50.54
N ASN A 283 -1.23 17.19 -50.32
CA ASN A 283 -2.06 16.58 -51.35
C ASN A 283 -3.47 17.19 -51.27
N PRO A 284 -3.87 18.11 -52.19
CA PRO A 284 -5.13 18.85 -52.10
C PRO A 284 -6.39 17.97 -52.29
N TYR A 285 -6.21 16.68 -52.56
CA TYR A 285 -7.27 15.69 -52.70
C TYR A 285 -7.39 14.73 -51.51
N GLU A 286 -6.57 14.87 -50.46
CA GLU A 286 -6.83 14.14 -49.23
C GLU A 286 -8.02 14.77 -48.50
N PRO A 287 -9.15 14.06 -48.36
CA PRO A 287 -10.28 14.58 -47.62
C PRO A 287 -9.84 14.83 -46.16
N PRO A 288 -10.31 15.91 -45.52
CA PRO A 288 -9.95 16.21 -44.15
C PRO A 288 -10.20 14.98 -43.27
N PRO A 289 -9.25 14.60 -42.39
CA PRO A 289 -9.38 13.41 -41.57
C PRO A 289 -10.71 13.48 -40.82
N GLN A 290 -11.61 12.56 -41.14
CA GLN A 290 -12.91 12.49 -40.49
C GLN A 290 -12.65 12.32 -39.00
N VAL A 291 -13.13 13.26 -38.20
CA VAL A 291 -13.00 13.20 -36.75
C VAL A 291 -13.98 12.15 -36.26
N TRP A 292 -13.52 10.91 -36.08
CA TRP A 292 -14.32 9.85 -35.50
C TRP A 292 -14.54 10.15 -34.02
N HIS A 293 -15.65 10.81 -33.69
CA HIS A 293 -16.23 10.84 -32.34
C HIS A 293 -16.82 9.46 -32.02
N GLY A 294 -15.97 8.45 -31.91
CA GLY A 294 -16.35 7.08 -31.61
C GLY A 294 -15.22 6.43 -30.83
N GLY A 295 -15.51 6.05 -29.59
CA GLY A 295 -14.53 5.55 -28.63
C GLY A 295 -13.60 4.50 -29.22
N TRP A 296 -12.32 4.59 -28.86
CA TRP A 296 -11.30 3.57 -29.09
C TRP A 296 -11.76 2.23 -28.51
N SER A 297 -12.52 1.49 -29.30
CA SER A 297 -12.62 0.04 -29.20
C SER A 297 -11.46 -0.50 -30.02
N SER A 298 -10.50 -1.09 -29.31
CA SER A 298 -9.32 -1.73 -29.86
C SER A 298 -9.67 -2.59 -31.08
N ALA A 299 -9.00 -2.30 -32.20
CA ALA A 299 -9.00 -3.16 -33.37
C ALA A 299 -8.41 -4.53 -32.99
N SER A 300 -9.26 -5.55 -32.95
CA SER A 300 -8.86 -6.94 -33.11
C SER A 300 -8.65 -7.21 -34.60
N SER A 301 -7.44 -7.65 -34.95
CA SER A 301 -7.03 -8.09 -36.29
C SER A 301 -7.97 -9.17 -36.86
N PRO A 302 -8.31 -9.17 -38.16
CA PRO A 302 -9.02 -10.28 -38.78
C PRO A 302 -8.02 -11.35 -39.22
N THR A 303 -7.97 -12.47 -38.50
CA THR A 303 -7.46 -13.72 -39.06
C THR A 303 -8.51 -14.29 -40.00
N ALA A 304 -8.13 -14.41 -41.27
CA ALA A 304 -8.86 -15.14 -42.29
C ALA A 304 -9.06 -16.61 -41.86
N SER A 305 -10.30 -17.09 -41.92
CA SER A 305 -10.59 -18.52 -41.91
C SER A 305 -11.66 -18.85 -42.95
N THR A 306 -11.23 -19.72 -43.85
CA THR A 306 -11.90 -20.28 -45.02
C THR A 306 -13.00 -21.25 -44.60
N VAL A 307 -14.21 -21.05 -45.14
CA VAL A 307 -15.20 -22.03 -45.61
C VAL A 307 -15.42 -23.32 -44.78
N ALA A 308 -16.62 -23.47 -44.21
CA ALA A 308 -17.42 -24.70 -44.33
C ALA A 308 -18.91 -24.41 -44.06
N ARG A 309 -19.73 -24.77 -45.06
CA ARG A 309 -21.18 -24.60 -45.16
C ARG A 309 -21.86 -25.88 -44.65
N SER A 310 -22.76 -25.78 -43.66
CA SER A 310 -23.71 -26.85 -43.38
C SER A 310 -25.13 -26.28 -43.23
N THR A 311 -25.96 -26.66 -44.19
CA THR A 311 -27.40 -26.50 -44.25
C THR A 311 -28.11 -27.37 -43.21
N PHE A 312 -28.99 -26.78 -42.41
CA PHE A 312 -30.19 -27.49 -41.96
C PHE A 312 -31.39 -26.53 -41.97
N SER A 313 -32.40 -26.96 -42.70
CA SER A 313 -33.67 -26.28 -42.97
C SER A 313 -34.67 -26.44 -41.83
N GLY A 314 -35.68 -25.55 -41.83
CA GLY A 314 -36.95 -25.67 -41.11
C GLY A 314 -36.95 -24.83 -39.83
N SER A 315 -37.93 -23.97 -39.56
CA SER A 315 -39.31 -23.93 -40.01
C SER A 315 -39.90 -22.55 -39.74
N ASP A 316 -40.90 -22.23 -40.56
CA ASP A 316 -41.79 -21.06 -40.54
C ASP A 316 -42.38 -20.69 -39.17
N GLY A 317 -42.73 -19.39 -39.02
CA GLY A 317 -43.58 -18.90 -37.95
C GLY A 317 -43.60 -17.39 -37.76
N THR A 318 -44.27 -16.70 -38.70
CA THR A 318 -44.95 -15.38 -38.68
C THR A 318 -44.76 -14.36 -37.52
N PRO A 319 -44.77 -13.04 -37.82
CA PRO A 319 -44.61 -11.95 -36.86
C PRO A 319 -45.96 -11.40 -36.37
N MET A 320 -46.00 -10.78 -35.18
CA MET A 320 -46.88 -9.65 -34.80
C MET A 320 -46.74 -9.33 -33.31
N GLY A 321 -46.93 -8.06 -32.95
CA GLY A 321 -47.67 -7.73 -31.73
C GLY A 321 -46.96 -6.89 -30.67
N SER A 322 -47.11 -5.58 -30.81
CA SER A 322 -47.05 -4.57 -29.75
C SER A 322 -48.01 -4.89 -28.59
N GLY A 323 -47.66 -4.52 -27.35
CA GLY A 323 -48.60 -4.56 -26.23
C GLY A 323 -47.97 -4.42 -24.84
N CYS A 324 -47.90 -3.18 -24.35
CA CYS A 324 -47.69 -2.83 -22.95
C CYS A 324 -48.89 -3.22 -22.08
N VAL A 325 -48.68 -4.02 -21.01
CA VAL A 325 -49.61 -4.16 -19.86
C VAL A 325 -48.84 -4.58 -18.60
N THR A 326 -48.85 -3.72 -17.58
CA THR A 326 -48.63 -4.03 -16.15
C THR A 326 -49.78 -4.86 -15.58
N PRO A 327 -49.52 -5.74 -14.60
CA PRO A 327 -50.26 -5.66 -13.33
C PRO A 327 -49.34 -5.84 -12.10
N VAL A 328 -49.41 -4.96 -11.11
CA VAL A 328 -50.21 -5.08 -9.86
C VAL A 328 -49.71 -6.16 -8.91
N GLN A 329 -49.23 -5.70 -7.75
CA GLN A 329 -48.88 -6.45 -6.56
C GLN A 329 -50.05 -7.27 -6.02
N LEU A 330 -49.78 -8.50 -5.59
CA LEU A 330 -50.50 -9.20 -4.51
C LEU A 330 -49.52 -10.17 -3.83
N ALA A 331 -49.20 -9.89 -2.57
CA ALA A 331 -48.78 -10.87 -1.56
C ALA A 331 -49.91 -10.94 -0.51
N PRO A 332 -49.88 -11.81 0.52
CA PRO A 332 -48.99 -12.96 0.79
C PRO A 332 -49.77 -14.24 1.17
N VAL A 333 -49.22 -15.44 0.93
CA VAL A 333 -49.61 -16.63 1.70
C VAL A 333 -48.37 -17.49 1.90
N GLY A 334 -48.06 -17.76 3.18
CA GLY A 334 -46.93 -18.56 3.60
C GLY A 334 -47.13 -20.05 3.34
N GLN A 335 -46.04 -20.74 3.05
CA GLN A 335 -45.92 -22.18 3.25
C GLN A 335 -44.52 -22.52 3.76
N ALA A 336 -44.52 -23.27 4.85
CA ALA A 336 -43.36 -23.88 5.47
C ALA A 336 -42.74 -24.91 4.53
N ILE A 337 -41.41 -24.87 4.37
CA ILE A 337 -40.64 -25.91 3.69
C ILE A 337 -39.74 -26.58 4.73
N THR A 338 -40.06 -27.85 4.98
CA THR A 338 -39.29 -28.85 5.72
C THR A 338 -38.05 -29.23 4.90
N LEU A 339 -36.85 -29.03 5.45
CA LEU A 339 -35.59 -29.49 4.84
C LEU A 339 -35.20 -30.87 5.40
N VAL A 340 -35.07 -31.85 4.50
CA VAL A 340 -34.49 -33.18 4.73
C VAL A 340 -32.96 -33.09 4.55
N PRO A 341 -32.15 -33.70 5.43
CA PRO A 341 -30.70 -33.72 5.25
C PRO A 341 -30.28 -34.86 4.31
N MET A 342 -29.70 -34.52 3.16
CA MET A 342 -28.99 -35.45 2.28
C MET A 342 -27.56 -35.65 2.80
N GLY A 343 -27.27 -36.88 3.24
CA GLY A 343 -25.95 -37.31 3.69
C GLY A 343 -24.90 -37.25 2.58
N ARG A 344 -23.73 -36.70 2.91
CA ARG A 344 -22.52 -36.79 2.07
C ARG A 344 -21.65 -37.95 2.54
N LYS A 345 -21.34 -38.86 1.61
CA LYS A 345 -20.32 -39.91 1.74
C LYS A 345 -18.91 -39.30 1.81
N PRO A 346 -17.98 -39.91 2.57
CA PRO A 346 -16.58 -39.49 2.59
C PRO A 346 -15.83 -40.02 1.36
N ARG A 347 -15.09 -39.15 0.67
CA ARG A 347 -14.07 -39.54 -0.30
C ARG A 347 -12.73 -39.61 0.43
N HIS A 348 -12.17 -40.81 0.52
CA HIS A 348 -10.77 -41.03 0.83
C HIS A 348 -9.89 -40.33 -0.21
N ARG A 349 -8.93 -39.52 0.25
CA ARG A 349 -7.84 -39.00 -0.58
C ARG A 349 -6.54 -39.55 0.00
N HIS A 350 -5.90 -40.42 -0.77
CA HIS A 350 -4.53 -40.86 -0.52
C HIS A 350 -3.59 -39.65 -0.56
N GLN A 351 -2.78 -39.50 0.49
CA GLN A 351 -1.55 -38.72 0.44
C GLN A 351 -0.56 -39.49 -0.44
N LEU A 352 -0.19 -38.89 -1.56
CA LEU A 352 1.06 -39.17 -2.26
C LEU A 352 1.92 -37.94 -2.04
N GLU A 353 2.90 -38.08 -1.15
CA GLU A 353 3.98 -37.16 -0.93
C GLU A 353 4.91 -37.28 -2.14
N VAL A 354 4.83 -36.32 -3.06
CA VAL A 354 5.82 -36.11 -4.12
C VAL A 354 6.56 -34.84 -3.73
N GLN A 355 7.79 -35.02 -3.24
CA GLN A 355 8.74 -33.93 -3.08
C GLN A 355 9.19 -33.47 -4.46
N ASP A 356 8.54 -32.42 -4.99
CA ASP A 356 9.05 -31.70 -6.15
C ASP A 356 10.18 -30.78 -5.70
N VAL A 357 11.41 -31.27 -5.90
CA VAL A 357 12.63 -30.45 -5.88
C VAL A 357 12.60 -29.57 -7.12
N TYR A 358 12.31 -28.27 -6.96
CA TYR A 358 12.50 -27.30 -8.03
C TYR A 358 14.01 -27.12 -8.29
N PRO A 359 14.50 -27.31 -9.53
CA PRO A 359 15.88 -27.00 -9.86
C PRO A 359 16.08 -25.48 -9.87
N ASN A 360 17.13 -25.03 -9.18
CA ASN A 360 17.58 -23.65 -9.13
C ASN A 360 18.06 -23.21 -10.54
N PRO A 361 17.42 -22.24 -11.20
CA PRO A 361 17.70 -21.91 -12.61
C PRO A 361 18.96 -21.06 -12.84
N TRP A 362 19.76 -20.76 -11.80
CA TRP A 362 20.98 -19.96 -11.93
C TRP A 362 22.29 -20.76 -11.84
N ALA A 363 22.22 -22.10 -11.95
CA ALA A 363 23.40 -22.97 -12.01
C ALA A 363 23.87 -23.17 -13.47
N TRP A 364 24.36 -22.10 -14.11
CA TRP A 364 25.15 -22.20 -15.34
C TRP A 364 26.42 -21.38 -15.14
N ASP A 365 27.51 -22.05 -14.72
CA ASP A 365 28.91 -21.75 -15.08
C ASP A 365 29.87 -22.43 -14.08
N THR A 366 30.01 -23.75 -14.20
CA THR A 366 31.24 -24.46 -13.80
C THR A 366 31.27 -25.78 -14.53
N LEU A 367 31.80 -25.78 -15.76
CA LEU A 367 32.46 -26.93 -16.41
C LEU A 367 33.09 -26.45 -17.71
N GLY A 368 34.42 -26.32 -17.70
CA GLY A 368 35.19 -25.94 -18.88
C GLY A 368 36.65 -25.63 -18.57
N SER A 369 37.40 -26.63 -18.10
CA SER A 369 38.86 -26.66 -18.21
C SER A 369 39.35 -28.11 -18.09
N GLU A 370 39.53 -28.75 -19.24
CA GLU A 370 40.71 -29.58 -19.54
C GLU A 370 41.26 -29.12 -20.89
#